data_AF-A0AAJ7S432-F1
#
_entry.id   AF-A0AAJ7S432-F1
#
_cell.length_a   1.000
_cell.length_b   1.000
_cell.length_c   1.000
_cell.angle_alpha   90.00
_cell.angle_beta   90.00
_cell.angle_gamma   90.00
#
_symmetry.space_group_name_H-M   'P 1'
#
loop_
_entity.id
_entity.type
_entity.pdbx_description
1 polymer ?
#
loop_
_entity_poly.entity_id
_entity_poly.type
_entity_poly.pdbx_seq_one_letter_code
_entity_poly.pdbx_strand_id
1 'polypeptide(L)'
;MVAHTVLLDFSVSSDVVLDEKKRSNLKSAIANVLQEHFNGLKPLTESNIDGSFLVLYTGPKGSLITVRGYTEGLITINIEYYKRDEEEALLDFELPLMDIKCEISVCISQTWGHYKVHFVTYKLMIHAIKIAALNMLRRNYLKSINEKRKEINSRFFIY
;
A
#
# COMPACT_ATOMS: atom_id res chain seq x y z
N MET A 1 -4.68 -15.64 -13.94
CA MET A 1 -5.51 -14.42 -13.80
C MET A 1 -5.76 -14.11 -12.34
N VAL A 2 -5.72 -12.85 -11.91
CA VAL A 2 -5.91 -12.47 -10.50
C VAL A 2 -6.47 -11.06 -10.35
N ALA A 3 -7.33 -10.85 -9.35
CA ALA A 3 -7.73 -9.51 -8.92
C ALA A 3 -6.62 -8.90 -8.06
N HIS A 4 -6.03 -7.80 -8.53
CA HIS A 4 -5.07 -7.03 -7.76
C HIS A 4 -5.80 -5.94 -6.98
N THR A 5 -5.43 -5.79 -5.72
CA THR A 5 -5.88 -4.71 -4.84
C THR A 5 -4.66 -4.00 -4.24
N VAL A 6 -4.70 -2.67 -4.22
CA VAL A 6 -3.75 -1.82 -3.53
C VAL A 6 -4.53 -0.90 -2.62
N LEU A 7 -4.21 -0.93 -1.33
CA LEU A 7 -4.84 -0.10 -0.32
C LEU A 7 -3.81 0.91 0.23
N LEU A 8 -4.18 2.18 0.23
CA LEU A 8 -3.40 3.28 0.78
C LEU A 8 -4.22 4.00 1.85
N ASP A 9 -3.66 4.09 3.05
CA ASP A 9 -4.30 4.75 4.18
C ASP A 9 -3.51 6.01 4.57
N PHE A 10 -4.24 7.08 4.86
CA PHE A 10 -3.72 8.36 5.31
C PHE A 10 -4.53 8.85 6.51
N SER A 11 -3.86 9.57 7.41
CA SER A 11 -4.51 10.20 8.55
C SER A 11 -4.48 11.72 8.39
N VAL A 12 -5.62 12.34 8.61
CA VAL A 12 -5.84 13.79 8.64
C VAL A 12 -6.57 14.14 9.94
N SER A 13 -6.67 15.43 10.24
CA SER A 13 -7.50 15.87 11.36
C SER A 13 -8.98 15.72 10.98
N SER A 14 -9.82 15.33 11.94
CA SER A 14 -11.25 15.06 11.70
C SER A 14 -11.98 16.27 11.10
N ASP A 15 -11.57 17.49 11.45
CA ASP A 15 -12.14 18.72 10.89
C ASP A 15 -11.91 18.86 9.38
N VAL A 16 -10.87 18.23 8.82
CA VAL A 16 -10.64 18.21 7.36
C VAL A 16 -11.74 17.43 6.64
N VAL A 17 -12.31 16.40 7.28
CA VAL A 17 -13.40 15.58 6.71
C VAL A 17 -14.76 16.19 7.05
N LEU A 18 -14.92 16.74 8.26
CA LEU A 18 -16.21 17.28 8.72
C LEU A 18 -16.55 18.64 8.09
N ASP A 19 -15.57 19.51 7.88
CA ASP A 19 -15.77 20.80 7.21
C ASP A 19 -15.94 20.61 5.70
N GLU A 20 -17.04 21.10 5.15
CA GLU A 20 -17.41 20.91 3.74
C GLU A 20 -16.37 21.49 2.77
N LYS A 21 -15.83 22.67 3.07
CA LYS A 21 -14.84 23.34 2.22
C LYS A 21 -13.51 22.59 2.25
N LYS A 22 -13.05 22.19 3.44
CA LYS A 22 -11.83 21.39 3.59
C LYS A 22 -11.96 20.02 2.93
N ARG A 23 -13.09 19.36 3.11
CA ARG A 23 -13.42 18.08 2.46
C ARG A 23 -13.43 18.20 0.95
N SER A 24 -14.04 19.26 0.40
CA SER A 24 -14.03 19.51 -1.04
C SER A 24 -12.61 19.72 -1.57
N ASN A 25 -11.79 20.50 -0.88
CA ASN A 25 -10.40 20.72 -1.26
C ASN A 25 -9.58 19.43 -1.21
N LEU A 26 -9.76 18.61 -0.17
CA LEU A 26 -9.11 17.31 -0.02
C LEU A 26 -9.45 16.37 -1.19
N LYS A 27 -10.73 16.24 -1.53
CA LYS A 27 -11.17 15.42 -2.67
C LYS A 27 -10.53 15.89 -3.98
N SER A 28 -10.51 17.20 -4.23
CA SER A 28 -9.88 17.75 -5.44
C SER A 28 -8.37 17.49 -5.48
N ALA A 29 -7.67 17.64 -4.36
CA ALA A 29 -6.24 17.36 -4.28
C ALA A 29 -5.93 15.89 -4.58
N ILE A 30 -6.68 14.96 -3.97
CA ILE A 30 -6.54 13.52 -4.25
C ILE A 30 -6.87 13.23 -5.72
N ALA A 31 -7.95 13.80 -6.25
CA ALA A 31 -8.35 13.60 -7.64
C ALA A 31 -7.27 14.07 -8.63
N ASN A 32 -6.60 15.19 -8.37
CA ASN A 32 -5.53 15.71 -9.22
C ASN A 32 -4.33 14.75 -9.25
N VAL A 33 -3.86 14.30 -8.08
CA VAL A 33 -2.77 13.31 -8.02
C VAL A 33 -3.16 12.04 -8.76
N LEU A 34 -4.36 11.51 -8.52
CA LEU A 34 -4.81 10.31 -9.23
C LEU A 34 -4.87 10.50 -10.76
N GLN A 35 -5.23 11.69 -11.25
CA GLN A 35 -5.27 11.97 -12.69
C GLN A 35 -3.88 12.01 -13.33
N GLU A 36 -2.86 12.46 -12.59
CA GLU A 36 -1.47 12.50 -13.06
C GLU A 36 -0.89 11.09 -13.22
N HIS A 37 -1.31 10.14 -12.38
CA HIS A 37 -0.81 8.77 -12.38
C HIS A 37 -1.67 7.78 -13.20
N PHE A 38 -2.97 8.05 -13.37
CA PHE A 38 -3.89 7.18 -14.11
C PHE A 38 -4.46 7.86 -15.34
N ASN A 39 -3.80 7.67 -16.49
CA ASN A 39 -4.31 8.19 -17.77
C ASN A 39 -5.70 7.59 -18.08
N GLY A 40 -6.71 8.45 -18.24
CA GLY A 40 -8.09 8.03 -18.46
C GLY A 40 -8.88 7.76 -17.18
N LEU A 41 -8.42 8.26 -16.02
CA LEU A 41 -9.23 8.32 -14.81
C LEU A 41 -10.53 9.11 -15.07
N LYS A 42 -11.67 8.53 -14.71
CA LYS A 42 -12.99 9.16 -14.85
C LYS A 42 -13.78 9.03 -13.55
N PRO A 43 -14.34 10.13 -13.02
CA PRO A 43 -15.25 10.04 -11.88
C PRO A 43 -16.53 9.31 -12.30
N LEU A 44 -17.01 8.41 -11.45
CA LEU A 44 -18.25 7.66 -11.63
C LEU A 44 -19.35 8.16 -10.69
N THR A 45 -19.04 8.27 -9.40
CA THR A 45 -20.02 8.66 -8.38
C THR A 45 -19.31 9.28 -7.20
N GLU A 46 -19.96 10.27 -6.60
CA GLU A 46 -19.61 10.81 -5.29
C GLU A 46 -20.82 10.68 -4.37
N SER A 47 -20.60 10.35 -3.10
CA SER A 47 -21.64 10.32 -2.08
C SER A 47 -21.09 10.75 -0.73
N ASN A 48 -21.92 11.46 0.03
CA ASN A 48 -21.68 11.73 1.45
C ASN A 48 -22.56 10.78 2.27
N ILE A 49 -21.97 10.10 3.25
CA ILE A 49 -22.64 9.08 4.07
C ILE A 49 -22.26 9.36 5.51
N ASP A 50 -23.22 9.74 6.35
CA ASP A 50 -23.01 9.97 7.79
C ASP A 50 -21.80 10.89 8.11
N GLY A 51 -21.63 11.97 7.33
CA GLY A 51 -20.51 12.91 7.47
C GLY A 51 -19.18 12.45 6.85
N SER A 52 -19.09 11.17 6.48
CA SER A 52 -18.02 10.59 5.67
C SER A 52 -18.28 10.86 4.17
N PHE A 53 -17.28 10.57 3.33
CA PHE A 53 -17.43 10.65 1.88
C PHE A 53 -16.88 9.42 1.17
N LEU A 54 -17.45 9.15 0.00
CA LEU A 54 -17.05 8.13 -0.96
C LEU A 54 -16.94 8.78 -2.34
N VAL A 55 -15.80 8.61 -3.00
CA VAL A 55 -15.64 8.95 -4.41
C VAL A 55 -15.18 7.70 -5.16
N LEU A 56 -15.89 7.36 -6.22
CA LEU A 56 -15.59 6.24 -7.09
C LEU A 56 -15.11 6.75 -8.44
N TYR A 57 -13.98 6.20 -8.89
CA TYR A 57 -13.43 6.43 -10.21
C TYR A 57 -13.28 5.11 -10.96
N THR A 58 -13.29 5.19 -12.28
CA THR A 58 -12.77 4.14 -13.16
C THR A 58 -11.49 4.61 -13.83
N GLY A 59 -10.58 3.70 -14.14
CA GLY A 59 -9.31 4.02 -14.78
C GLY A 59 -8.84 2.96 -15.78
N PRO A 60 -7.55 2.98 -16.15
CA PRO A 60 -6.98 2.03 -17.09
C PRO A 60 -7.20 0.57 -16.67
N LYS A 61 -7.25 -0.34 -17.67
CA LYS A 61 -7.47 -1.78 -17.46
C LYS A 61 -8.79 -2.10 -16.72
N GLY A 62 -9.78 -1.22 -16.83
CA GLY A 62 -11.06 -1.36 -16.14
C GLY A 62 -10.91 -1.27 -14.62
N SER A 63 -9.89 -0.55 -14.14
CA SER A 63 -9.66 -0.39 -12.71
C SER A 63 -10.81 0.36 -12.05
N LEU A 64 -11.06 0.01 -10.79
CA LEU A 64 -11.95 0.73 -9.88
C LEU A 64 -11.10 1.34 -8.78
N ILE A 65 -11.21 2.65 -8.61
CA ILE A 65 -10.47 3.39 -7.60
C ILE A 65 -11.48 4.05 -6.67
N THR A 66 -11.45 3.66 -5.41
CA THR A 66 -12.37 4.14 -4.38
C THR A 66 -11.60 4.98 -3.37
N VAL A 67 -11.97 6.24 -3.23
CA VAL A 67 -11.48 7.13 -2.18
C VAL A 67 -12.58 7.25 -1.12
N ARG A 68 -12.24 6.94 0.14
CA ARG A 68 -13.15 7.13 1.28
C ARG A 68 -12.50 8.03 2.31
N GLY A 69 -13.26 8.96 2.86
CA GLY A 69 -12.87 9.69 4.05
C GLY A 69 -13.86 9.45 5.17
N TYR A 70 -13.36 9.03 6.32
CA TYR A 70 -14.12 8.75 7.53
C TYR A 70 -14.08 9.95 8.47
N THR A 71 -15.15 10.16 9.22
CA THR A 71 -15.30 11.29 10.15
C THR A 71 -14.20 11.39 11.20
N GLU A 72 -13.53 10.28 11.51
CA GLU A 72 -12.38 10.16 12.41
C GLU A 72 -11.07 10.67 11.81
N GLY A 73 -11.07 11.11 10.55
CA GLY A 73 -9.88 11.61 9.87
C GLY A 73 -9.05 10.51 9.19
N LEU A 74 -9.62 9.32 8.94
CA LEU A 74 -8.99 8.30 8.11
C LEU A 74 -9.37 8.53 6.65
N ILE A 75 -8.40 8.51 5.74
CA ILE A 75 -8.62 8.50 4.30
C ILE A 75 -8.07 7.19 3.75
N THR A 76 -8.89 6.45 3.00
CA THR A 76 -8.49 5.19 2.37
C THR A 76 -8.67 5.28 0.86
N ILE A 77 -7.66 4.88 0.10
CA ILE A 77 -7.70 4.78 -1.35
C ILE A 77 -7.49 3.31 -1.71
N ASN A 78 -8.52 2.68 -2.26
CA ASN A 78 -8.48 1.31 -2.75
C ASN A 78 -8.43 1.32 -4.28
N ILE A 79 -7.41 0.70 -4.86
CA ILE A 79 -7.22 0.57 -6.31
C ILE A 79 -7.32 -0.90 -6.66
N GLU A 80 -8.34 -1.25 -7.44
CA GLU A 80 -8.65 -2.63 -7.81
C GLU A 80 -8.63 -2.78 -9.32
N TYR A 81 -7.94 -3.81 -9.81
CA TYR A 81 -7.94 -4.12 -11.24
C TYR A 81 -7.72 -5.61 -11.47
N TYR A 82 -8.28 -6.09 -12.57
CA TYR A 82 -8.08 -7.47 -12.99
C TYR A 82 -6.82 -7.57 -13.85
N LYS A 83 -5.89 -8.43 -13.45
CA LYS A 83 -4.63 -8.65 -14.17
C LYS A 83 -4.66 -10.04 -14.84
N ARG A 84 -4.46 -10.07 -16.16
CA ARG A 84 -4.19 -11.32 -16.89
C ARG A 84 -2.73 -11.74 -16.70
N ASP A 85 -2.44 -13.03 -16.90
CA ASP A 85 -1.13 -13.59 -16.54
C ASP A 85 0.04 -12.95 -17.32
N GLU A 86 -0.20 -12.61 -18.58
CA GLU A 86 0.78 -12.02 -19.50
C GLU A 86 0.76 -10.48 -19.52
N GLU A 87 -0.18 -9.83 -18.82
CA GLU A 87 -0.24 -8.38 -18.76
C GLU A 87 0.75 -7.84 -17.73
N GLU A 88 1.31 -6.65 -17.98
CA GLU A 88 2.06 -5.94 -16.95
C GLU A 88 1.13 -5.46 -15.81
N ALA A 89 1.69 -5.29 -14.61
CA ALA A 89 0.93 -4.69 -13.52
C ALA A 89 0.49 -3.25 -13.88
N LEU A 90 -0.65 -2.79 -13.36
CA LEU A 90 -1.08 -1.40 -13.56
C LEU A 90 -0.18 -0.43 -12.77
N LEU A 91 0.24 -0.87 -11.58
CA LEU A 91 1.16 -0.15 -10.72
C LEU A 91 2.31 -1.08 -10.42
N ASP A 92 3.52 -0.67 -10.78
CA ASP A 92 4.70 -1.31 -10.21
C ASP A 92 4.83 -0.86 -8.75
N PHE A 93 5.14 -1.79 -7.85
CA PHE A 93 5.02 -1.56 -6.41
C PHE A 93 6.09 -0.63 -5.84
N GLU A 94 7.14 -0.34 -6.60
CA GLU A 94 8.34 0.34 -6.06
C GLU A 94 8.32 1.86 -6.29
N LEU A 95 8.15 2.33 -7.52
CA LEU A 95 8.27 3.76 -7.83
C LEU A 95 6.90 4.46 -7.99
N PRO A 96 6.02 4.07 -8.92
CA PRO A 96 4.77 4.81 -9.15
C PRO A 96 3.84 4.82 -7.94
N LEU A 97 3.76 3.70 -7.21
CA LEU A 97 2.94 3.64 -6.00
C LEU A 97 3.50 4.49 -4.85
N MET A 98 4.84 4.58 -4.75
CA MET A 98 5.49 5.42 -3.75
C MET A 98 5.29 6.89 -4.09
N ASP A 99 5.35 7.26 -5.36
CA ASP A 99 5.14 8.63 -5.83
C ASP A 99 3.71 9.10 -5.53
N ILE A 100 2.69 8.33 -5.90
CA ILE A 100 1.28 8.60 -5.54
C ILE A 100 1.14 8.81 -4.03
N LYS A 101 1.74 7.92 -3.25
CA LYS A 101 1.67 7.98 -1.79
C LYS A 101 2.33 9.25 -1.23
N CYS A 102 3.52 9.58 -1.73
CA CYS A 102 4.27 10.76 -1.32
C CYS A 102 3.51 12.04 -1.69
N GLU A 103 3.04 12.15 -2.92
CA GLU A 103 2.31 13.32 -3.42
C GLU A 103 1.01 13.55 -2.64
N ILE A 104 0.22 12.50 -2.40
CA ILE A 104 -1.00 12.62 -1.57
C ILE A 104 -0.65 13.04 -0.15
N SER A 105 0.42 12.48 0.43
CA SER A 105 0.87 12.86 1.78
C SER A 105 1.32 14.33 1.84
N VAL A 106 2.00 14.81 0.78
CA VAL A 106 2.43 16.20 0.65
C VAL A 106 1.22 17.11 0.49
N CYS A 107 0.27 16.80 -0.39
CA CYS A 107 -0.96 17.58 -0.53
C CYS A 107 -1.72 17.68 0.78
N ILE A 108 -1.86 16.58 1.51
CA ILE A 108 -2.51 16.56 2.84
C ILE A 108 -1.77 17.48 3.83
N SER A 109 -0.43 17.41 3.85
CA SER A 109 0.41 18.15 4.80
C SER A 109 0.55 19.64 4.47
N GLN A 110 0.60 20.00 3.19
CA GLN A 110 0.69 21.39 2.73
C GLN A 110 -0.62 22.13 2.92
N THR A 111 -1.74 21.41 2.90
CA THR A 111 -3.05 22.04 3.07
C THR A 111 -3.36 22.26 4.56
N TRP A 112 -2.77 21.50 5.49
CA TRP A 112 -3.12 21.56 6.92
C TRP A 112 -1.97 21.09 7.85
N GLY A 113 -1.69 21.87 8.90
CA GLY A 113 -0.52 21.65 9.77
C GLY A 113 -0.52 20.34 10.57
N HIS A 114 0.59 19.62 10.46
CA HIS A 114 1.05 18.45 11.24
C HIS A 114 0.20 17.17 11.20
N TYR A 115 0.73 16.11 10.56
CA TYR A 115 0.14 14.75 10.59
C TYR A 115 1.16 13.63 10.85
N LYS A 116 0.69 12.58 11.52
CA LYS A 116 1.37 11.28 11.71
C LYS A 116 0.88 10.31 10.65
N VAL A 117 1.78 9.83 9.80
CA VAL A 117 1.51 8.80 8.80
C VAL A 117 1.64 7.43 9.47
N HIS A 118 0.53 6.70 9.62
CA HIS A 118 0.55 5.31 10.06
C HIS A 118 0.63 4.37 8.86
N PHE A 119 1.66 3.51 8.85
CA PHE A 119 1.96 2.60 7.76
C PHE A 119 1.38 1.21 8.04
N VAL A 120 0.49 0.73 7.18
CA VAL A 120 0.19 -0.70 7.08
C VAL A 120 0.45 -1.12 5.65
N THR A 121 1.61 -1.75 5.39
CA THR A 121 1.83 -2.45 4.12
C THR A 121 1.88 -3.94 4.39
N TYR A 122 0.86 -4.66 3.94
CA TYR A 122 0.80 -6.12 4.00
C TYR A 122 1.99 -6.78 3.27
N LYS A 123 2.61 -6.08 2.30
CA LYS A 123 3.79 -6.56 1.56
C LYS A 123 5.09 -6.48 2.37
N LEU A 124 5.34 -5.46 3.20
CA LEU A 124 6.50 -5.44 4.13
C LEU A 124 6.36 -6.57 5.16
N MET A 125 5.15 -6.82 5.64
CA MET A 125 4.89 -7.93 6.56
C MET A 125 5.18 -9.29 5.90
N ILE A 126 4.69 -9.52 4.67
CA ILE A 126 4.99 -10.74 3.91
C ILE A 126 6.49 -10.86 3.57
N HIS A 127 7.16 -9.76 3.23
CA HIS A 127 8.59 -9.76 2.92
C HIS A 127 9.43 -10.03 4.18
N ALA A 128 9.07 -9.43 5.31
CA ALA A 128 9.68 -9.69 6.62
C ALA A 128 9.47 -11.15 7.06
N ILE A 129 8.26 -11.69 6.85
CA ILE A 129 7.95 -13.11 7.11
C ILE A 129 8.81 -14.03 6.21
N LYS A 130 8.94 -13.71 4.91
CA LYS A 130 9.81 -14.46 3.98
C LYS A 130 11.28 -14.41 4.39
N ILE A 131 11.80 -13.24 4.77
CA ILE A 131 13.19 -13.08 5.25
C ILE A 131 13.40 -13.85 6.56
N ALA A 132 12.45 -13.80 7.49
CA ALA A 132 12.52 -14.53 8.75
C ALA A 132 12.54 -16.06 8.51
N ALA A 133 11.69 -16.56 7.60
CA ALA A 133 11.65 -17.96 7.21
C ALA A 133 12.97 -18.41 6.55
N LEU A 134 13.53 -17.61 5.64
CA LEU A 134 14.81 -17.90 4.99
C LEU A 134 15.97 -17.97 6.00
N ASN A 135 16.01 -17.03 6.94
CA ASN A 135 17.02 -16.99 8.00
C ASN A 135 16.89 -18.16 8.99
N MET A 136 15.67 -18.64 9.23
CA MET A 136 15.44 -19.84 10.05
C MET A 136 15.96 -21.10 9.34
N LEU A 137 15.64 -21.28 8.05
CA LEU A 137 16.15 -22.39 7.24
C LEU A 137 17.68 -22.39 7.15
N ARG A 138 18.29 -21.23 6.91
CA ARG A 138 19.75 -21.08 6.85
C ARG A 138 20.43 -21.47 8.17
N ARG A 139 19.87 -21.08 9.32
CA ARG A 139 20.39 -21.46 10.64
C ARG A 139 20.34 -22.97 10.88
N ASN A 140 19.25 -23.62 10.49
CA ASN A 140 19.12 -25.07 10.63
C ASN A 140 20.09 -25.83 9.73
N TYR A 141 20.28 -25.37 8.49
CA TYR A 141 21.26 -25.96 7.57
C TYR A 141 22.69 -25.85 8.09
N LEU A 142 23.09 -24.68 8.61
CA LEU A 142 24.42 -24.47 9.19
C LEU A 142 24.66 -25.33 10.44
N LYS A 143 23.64 -25.56 11.28
CA LYS A 143 23.73 -26.49 12.41
C LYS A 143 24.01 -27.91 11.95
N SER A 144 23.29 -28.40 10.94
CA SER A 144 23.49 -29.75 10.39
C SER A 144 24.88 -29.95 9.80
N ILE A 145 25.44 -28.95 9.11
CA ILE A 145 26.82 -29.00 8.60
C ILE A 145 27.83 -29.09 9.74
N ASN A 146 27.65 -28.28 10.80
CA ASN A 146 28.57 -28.28 11.93
C ASN A 146 28.52 -29.59 12.73
N GLU A 147 27.35 -30.22 12.85
CA GLU A 147 27.20 -31.54 13.46
C GLU A 147 27.91 -32.63 12.64
N LYS A 148 27.69 -32.66 11.32
CA LYS A 148 28.42 -33.59 10.42
C LYS A 148 29.93 -33.37 10.46
N ARG A 149 30.39 -32.13 10.55
CA ARG A 149 31.83 -31.82 10.67
C ARG A 149 32.42 -32.30 11.99
N LYS A 150 31.67 -32.20 13.09
CA LYS A 150 32.07 -32.77 14.39
C LYS A 150 32.14 -34.30 14.33
N GLU A 151 31.18 -34.96 13.70
CA GLU A 151 31.22 -36.42 13.50
C GLU A 151 32.42 -36.85 12.67
N ILE A 152 32.69 -36.18 11.54
CA ILE A 152 33.86 -36.49 10.71
C ILE A 152 35.15 -36.31 11.51
N ASN A 153 35.32 -35.17 12.20
CA ASN A 153 36.52 -34.93 13.00
C ASN A 153 36.67 -35.94 14.13
N SER A 154 35.57 -36.40 14.75
CA SER A 154 35.63 -37.46 15.78
C SER A 154 36.07 -38.83 15.24
N ARG A 155 35.88 -39.09 13.93
CA ARG A 155 36.34 -40.33 13.28
C ARG A 155 37.81 -40.29 12.86
N PHE A 156 38.41 -39.11 12.72
CA PHE A 156 39.83 -38.95 12.33
C PHE A 156 40.81 -38.95 13.52
N PHE A 157 40.34 -39.01 14.77
CA PHE A 157 41.17 -39.11 15.99
C PHE A 157 41.31 -40.54 16.55
N ILE A 158 40.96 -41.57 15.78
CA ILE A 158 41.19 -42.98 16.14
C ILE A 158 42.18 -43.58 15.13
N TYR A 159 43.45 -43.21 15.24
CA TYR A 159 44.62 -43.95 14.74
C TYR A 159 45.84 -43.59 15.58
#